data_AF-A0A2K3M6I2-F1
#
_entry.id   AF-A0A2K3M6I2-F1
#
_cell.length_a   1.000
_cell.length_b   1.000
_cell.length_c   1.000
_cell.angle_alpha   90.00
_cell.angle_beta   90.00
_cell.angle_gamma   90.00
#
_symmetry.space_group_name_H-M   'P 1'
#
loop_
_entity.id
_entity.type
_entity.pdbx_description
1 polymer ?
#
loop_
_entity_poly.entity_id
_entity_poly.type
_entity_poly.pdbx_seq_one_letter_code
_entity_poly.pdbx_strand_id
1 'polypeptide(L)'
;MTDLVMSAFVFDEVFDVVSYISRKDLLFIKFKRTPPMLVKPYLKPYTYSKTSDPRTDPFDSLSNQFYCDLLRLSELRNKFFIFPSDVDAEASTFKAKLSDLLDVIAQEVKDDIGDKELEYARSEAVRMAEEARKDEDERIVQEAKRLRRESAEIARLEAERAEAEKLEQEMSLMVDMEELIMSYAEFPSSSSGKGKAPMDPFMEDKLKSLEDAIGTQRSDHQQLEGKVDNL
;
A
#
# COMPACT_ATOMS: atom_id res chain seq x y z
N MET A 1 48.74 -16.33 -44.99
CA MET A 1 48.39 -15.22 -45.90
C MET A 1 48.70 -13.93 -45.16
N THR A 2 49.72 -13.23 -45.68
CA THR A 2 50.16 -11.84 -45.41
C THR A 2 50.52 -11.44 -43.98
N ASP A 3 51.79 -11.67 -43.62
CA ASP A 3 52.53 -10.95 -42.58
C ASP A 3 52.77 -9.50 -43.00
N LEU A 4 52.32 -8.56 -42.17
CA LEU A 4 52.53 -7.12 -42.33
C LEU A 4 53.86 -6.74 -41.65
N VAL A 5 54.95 -6.79 -42.41
CA VAL A 5 56.28 -6.34 -42.00
C VAL A 5 56.30 -4.82 -41.94
N MET A 6 56.31 -4.27 -40.72
CA MET A 6 56.54 -2.84 -40.48
C MET A 6 58.04 -2.54 -40.67
N SER A 7 58.37 -1.80 -41.73
CA SER A 7 59.73 -1.34 -42.01
C SER A 7 60.17 -0.31 -40.96
N ALA A 8 61.26 -0.62 -40.26
CA ALA A 8 62.01 0.33 -39.46
C ALA A 8 62.53 1.45 -40.37
N PHE A 9 61.92 2.63 -40.28
CA PHE A 9 62.40 3.82 -40.96
C PHE A 9 63.70 4.28 -40.30
N VAL A 10 64.71 4.36 -41.16
CA VAL A 10 66.00 5.01 -40.99
C VAL A 10 65.78 6.48 -40.61
N PHE A 11 66.09 6.84 -39.36
CA PHE A 11 66.32 8.21 -38.93
C PHE A 11 67.74 8.28 -38.40
N ASP A 12 68.69 8.33 -39.33
CA ASP A 12 70.11 8.45 -39.01
C ASP A 12 70.74 9.39 -40.03
N GLU A 13 70.35 10.66 -40.01
CA GLU A 13 71.17 11.77 -40.52
C GLU A 13 70.48 13.11 -40.23
N VAL A 14 71.29 14.13 -39.97
CA VAL A 14 70.95 15.56 -39.84
C VAL A 14 70.57 16.06 -38.44
N PHE A 15 71.46 15.88 -37.45
CA PHE A 15 71.61 16.84 -36.35
C PHE A 15 73.09 17.03 -36.00
N ASP A 16 73.86 17.61 -36.94
CA ASP A 16 75.29 17.90 -36.73
C ASP A 16 75.60 19.41 -36.77
N VAL A 17 74.71 20.22 -36.20
CA VAL A 17 74.98 21.64 -35.89
C VAL A 17 74.40 21.98 -34.51
N VAL A 18 74.78 21.20 -33.50
CA VAL A 18 74.57 21.60 -32.11
C VAL A 18 75.89 22.17 -31.61
N SER A 19 75.92 23.48 -31.43
CA SER A 19 76.98 24.21 -30.76
C SER A 19 77.51 23.42 -29.57
N TYR A 20 78.82 23.14 -29.59
CA TYR A 20 79.56 22.54 -28.48
C TYR A 20 79.50 23.45 -27.26
N ILE A 21 78.43 23.33 -26.46
CA ILE A 21 78.41 23.83 -25.10
C ILE A 21 79.27 22.87 -24.29
N SER A 22 80.48 23.32 -23.96
CA SER A 22 81.41 22.57 -23.13
C SER A 22 80.79 22.32 -21.76
N ARG A 23 80.85 21.06 -21.26
CA ARG A 23 80.41 20.69 -19.90
C ARG A 23 81.04 21.56 -18.79
N LYS A 24 82.15 22.24 -19.07
CA LYS A 24 82.83 23.12 -18.11
C LYS A 24 82.09 24.45 -17.89
N ASP A 25 81.29 24.91 -18.86
CA ASP A 25 80.56 26.19 -18.76
C ASP A 25 79.27 26.07 -17.93
N LEU A 26 78.77 24.84 -17.73
CA LEU A 26 77.55 24.58 -16.94
C LEU A 26 77.81 24.58 -15.41
N LEU A 27 79.07 24.50 -14.97
CA LEU A 27 79.42 24.46 -13.53
C LEU A 27 79.30 25.83 -12.84
N PHE A 28 79.19 26.92 -13.59
CA PHE A 28 79.05 28.28 -13.04
C PHE A 28 77.60 28.77 -12.95
N ILE A 29 76.64 28.04 -13.52
CA ILE A 29 75.22 28.38 -13.35
C ILE A 29 74.77 27.86 -11.98
N LYS A 30 75.16 28.57 -10.93
CA LYS A 30 74.55 28.43 -9.62
C LYS A 30 73.11 28.92 -9.74
N PHE A 31 72.21 28.01 -10.09
CA PHE A 31 70.76 28.21 -10.00
C PHE A 31 70.40 28.42 -8.52
N LYS A 32 70.64 29.64 -8.00
CA LYS A 32 70.03 30.16 -6.77
C LYS A 32 68.58 30.52 -7.08
N ARG A 33 67.81 29.52 -7.51
CA ARG A 33 66.38 29.65 -7.68
C ARG A 33 65.80 28.45 -6.97
N THR A 34 65.69 28.55 -5.65
CA THR A 34 64.62 27.84 -4.96
C THR A 34 63.37 28.30 -5.70
N PRO A 35 62.73 27.46 -6.54
CA PRO A 35 61.51 27.87 -7.19
C PRO A 35 60.56 28.25 -6.05
N PRO A 36 59.84 29.39 -6.14
CA PRO A 36 58.74 29.59 -5.21
C PRO A 36 57.94 28.29 -5.27
N MET A 37 57.73 27.65 -4.11
CA MET A 37 56.83 26.50 -4.01
C MET A 37 55.48 27.04 -4.45
N LEU A 38 55.22 26.98 -5.75
CA LEU A 38 53.90 27.16 -6.33
C LEU A 38 53.09 26.12 -5.59
N VAL A 39 52.19 26.62 -4.74
CA VAL A 39 51.22 25.79 -4.03
C VAL A 39 50.64 24.87 -5.07
N LYS A 40 51.00 23.58 -5.00
CA LYS A 40 50.61 22.60 -6.01
C LYS A 40 49.09 22.74 -6.13
N PRO A 41 48.54 23.04 -7.33
CA PRO A 41 47.10 23.27 -7.50
C PRO A 41 46.24 22.13 -6.94
N TYR A 42 46.84 20.95 -6.80
CA TYR A 42 46.28 19.69 -6.36
C TYR A 42 46.19 19.50 -4.83
N LEU A 43 46.64 20.47 -4.02
CA LEU A 43 46.60 20.37 -2.55
C LEU A 43 45.29 20.89 -1.91
N LYS A 44 44.38 21.47 -2.70
CA LYS A 44 43.05 21.81 -2.19
C LYS A 44 42.23 20.52 -2.11
N PRO A 45 41.71 20.14 -0.93
CA PRO A 45 40.76 19.04 -0.82
C PRO A 45 39.60 19.30 -1.76
N TYR A 46 39.29 18.32 -2.60
CA TYR A 46 38.16 18.43 -3.51
C TYR A 46 36.89 18.39 -2.65
N THR A 47 36.25 19.53 -2.48
CA THR A 47 34.93 19.59 -1.86
C THR A 47 33.94 19.17 -2.93
N TYR A 48 33.49 17.92 -2.86
CA TYR A 48 32.27 17.55 -3.54
C TYR A 48 31.19 18.52 -3.07
N SER A 49 30.65 19.32 -3.99
CA SER A 49 29.36 19.95 -3.79
C SER A 49 28.38 18.79 -3.66
N LYS A 50 28.17 18.29 -2.43
CA LYS A 50 26.98 17.50 -2.13
C LYS A 50 25.85 18.36 -2.66
N THR A 51 25.15 17.85 -3.66
CA THR A 51 23.91 18.44 -4.16
C THR A 51 22.99 18.51 -2.95
N SER A 52 22.95 19.69 -2.32
CA SER A 52 22.21 19.91 -1.08
C SER A 52 20.71 19.89 -1.33
N ASP A 53 20.31 19.91 -2.59
CA ASP A 53 18.94 19.79 -3.03
C ASP A 53 18.68 18.37 -3.56
N PRO A 54 17.95 17.52 -2.81
CA PRO A 54 17.60 16.16 -3.22
C PRO A 54 16.67 16.11 -4.45
N ARG A 55 16.20 17.26 -4.96
CA ARG A 55 15.42 17.35 -6.19
C ARG A 55 16.24 17.51 -7.46
N THR A 56 17.53 17.82 -7.34
CA THR A 56 18.36 17.99 -8.53
C THR A 56 18.86 16.63 -8.97
N ASP A 57 18.59 16.27 -10.23
CA ASP A 57 19.06 15.02 -10.81
C ASP A 57 20.58 14.89 -10.56
N PRO A 58 21.05 13.86 -9.84
CA PRO A 58 22.46 13.66 -9.59
C PRO A 58 23.27 13.62 -10.89
N PHE A 59 22.70 13.18 -12.02
CA PHE A 59 23.35 13.16 -13.33
C PHE A 59 23.56 14.54 -13.95
N ASP A 60 22.68 15.51 -13.69
CA ASP A 60 22.77 16.86 -14.25
C ASP A 60 23.91 17.66 -13.60
N SER A 61 24.00 17.63 -12.27
CA SER A 61 25.13 18.24 -11.57
C SER A 61 26.45 17.57 -11.94
N LEU A 62 26.40 16.29 -12.31
CA LEU A 62 27.55 15.49 -12.67
C LEU A 62 28.12 15.81 -14.03
N SER A 63 27.24 15.95 -15.02
CA SER A 63 27.62 16.14 -16.42
C SER A 63 28.47 17.39 -16.58
N ASN A 64 28.11 18.46 -15.86
CA ASN A 64 28.89 19.69 -15.80
C ASN A 64 30.26 19.49 -15.12
N GLN A 65 30.29 18.79 -13.98
CA GLN A 65 31.53 18.55 -13.24
C GLN A 65 32.52 17.72 -14.08
N PHE A 66 32.02 16.68 -14.75
CA PHE A 66 32.79 15.79 -15.60
C PHE A 66 33.33 16.52 -16.83
N TYR A 67 32.50 17.37 -17.44
CA TYR A 67 32.90 18.23 -18.54
C TYR A 67 34.05 19.17 -18.13
N CYS A 68 33.95 19.82 -16.97
CA CYS A 68 35.02 20.68 -16.46
C CYS A 68 36.33 19.91 -16.19
N ASP A 69 36.24 18.71 -15.63
CA ASP A 69 37.41 17.87 -15.35
C ASP A 69 38.11 17.40 -16.64
N LEU A 70 37.33 16.98 -17.65
CA LEU A 70 37.86 16.64 -18.98
C LEU A 70 38.47 17.86 -19.68
N LEU A 71 37.83 19.03 -19.57
CA LEU A 71 38.36 20.28 -20.11
C LEU A 71 39.72 20.61 -19.49
N ARG A 72 39.85 20.49 -18.16
CA ARG A 72 41.13 20.70 -17.46
C ARG A 72 42.22 19.74 -17.93
N LEU A 73 41.91 18.46 -18.10
CA LEU A 73 42.84 17.48 -18.68
C LEU A 73 43.25 17.84 -20.11
N SER A 74 42.31 18.33 -20.92
CA SER A 74 42.60 18.76 -22.29
C SER A 74 43.51 19.99 -22.33
N GLU A 75 43.36 20.92 -21.37
CA GLU A 75 44.22 22.10 -21.24
C GLU A 75 45.65 21.76 -20.81
N LEU A 76 45.85 20.65 -20.07
CA LEU A 76 47.20 20.16 -19.76
C LEU A 76 47.99 19.84 -21.05
N ARG A 77 47.34 19.31 -22.08
CA ARG A 77 47.99 19.02 -23.39
C ARG A 77 48.58 20.28 -24.04
N ASN A 78 47.96 21.43 -23.83
CA ASN A 78 48.32 22.69 -24.50
C ASN A 78 49.37 23.51 -23.76
N LYS A 79 49.89 23.02 -22.62
CA LYS A 79 50.89 23.73 -21.81
C LYS A 79 52.30 23.20 -22.12
N PHE A 80 53.20 24.09 -22.50
CA PHE A 80 54.58 23.77 -22.93
C PHE A 80 55.52 23.25 -21.83
N PHE A 81 55.14 23.37 -20.55
CA PHE A 81 55.96 22.97 -19.40
C PHE A 81 55.21 22.05 -18.43
N ILE A 82 54.60 20.99 -18.97
CA ILE A 82 53.95 19.96 -18.17
C ILE A 82 54.95 18.84 -17.93
N PHE A 83 55.19 18.50 -16.66
CA PHE A 83 55.91 17.28 -16.35
C PHE A 83 54.98 16.08 -16.50
N PRO A 84 55.47 14.91 -16.95
CA PRO A 84 54.67 13.68 -16.98
C PRO A 84 53.95 13.41 -15.65
N SER A 85 54.60 13.73 -14.51
CA SER A 85 54.01 13.59 -13.18
C SER A 85 52.77 14.45 -12.92
N ASP A 86 52.63 15.61 -13.56
CA ASP A 86 51.45 16.46 -13.40
C ASP A 86 50.25 15.84 -14.13
N VAL A 87 50.51 15.19 -15.28
CA VAL A 87 49.50 14.39 -16.01
C VAL A 87 49.07 13.20 -15.16
N ASP A 88 50.03 12.46 -14.57
CA ASP A 88 49.73 11.31 -13.71
C ASP A 88 48.89 11.70 -12.49
N ALA A 89 49.17 12.86 -11.89
CA ALA A 89 48.44 13.37 -10.74
C ALA A 89 46.99 13.75 -11.09
N GLU A 90 46.76 14.48 -12.18
CA GLU A 90 45.40 14.84 -12.62
C GLU A 90 44.62 13.60 -13.10
N ALA A 91 45.27 12.67 -13.82
CA ALA A 91 44.66 11.40 -14.22
C ALA A 91 44.28 10.54 -13.01
N SER A 92 45.15 10.45 -12.00
CA SER A 92 44.85 9.74 -10.75
C SER A 92 43.70 10.39 -9.99
N THR A 93 43.66 11.73 -9.95
CA THR A 93 42.57 12.49 -9.32
C THR A 93 41.24 12.25 -10.04
N PHE A 94 41.24 12.31 -11.37
CA PHE A 94 40.06 12.01 -12.18
C PHE A 94 39.58 10.57 -11.98
N LYS A 95 40.49 9.60 -11.95
CA LYS A 95 40.17 8.20 -11.69
C LYS A 95 39.52 8.01 -10.31
N ALA A 96 40.07 8.62 -9.27
CA ALA A 96 39.48 8.57 -7.93
C ALA A 96 38.05 9.14 -7.93
N LYS A 97 37.85 10.28 -8.58
CA LYS A 97 36.51 10.89 -8.69
C LYS A 97 35.50 10.02 -9.42
N LEU A 98 35.92 9.40 -10.52
CA LEU A 98 35.09 8.47 -11.28
C LEU A 98 34.76 7.23 -10.44
N SER A 99 35.69 6.75 -9.63
CA SER A 99 35.46 5.60 -8.73
C SER A 99 34.41 5.93 -7.67
N ASP A 100 34.62 7.00 -6.90
CA ASP A 100 33.70 7.42 -5.84
C ASP A 100 32.29 7.65 -6.39
N LEU A 101 32.20 8.17 -7.61
CA LEU A 101 30.94 8.35 -8.30
C LEU A 101 30.24 7.04 -8.64
N LEU A 102 30.97 6.10 -9.25
CA LEU A 102 30.39 4.81 -9.62
C LEU A 102 29.87 4.08 -8.39
N ASP A 103 30.54 4.24 -7.24
CA ASP A 103 30.07 3.71 -5.96
C ASP A 103 28.75 4.36 -5.51
N VAL A 104 28.60 5.69 -5.65
CA VAL A 104 27.34 6.39 -5.33
C VAL A 104 26.19 5.92 -6.24
N ILE A 105 26.41 5.86 -7.56
CA ILE A 105 25.40 5.40 -8.52
C ILE A 105 25.03 3.93 -8.25
N ALA A 106 26.02 3.08 -7.97
CA ALA A 106 25.78 1.68 -7.66
C ALA A 106 24.94 1.52 -6.38
N GLN A 107 25.19 2.35 -5.37
CA GLN A 107 24.40 2.36 -4.15
C GLN A 107 22.98 2.86 -4.38
N GLU A 108 22.79 3.95 -5.13
CA GLU A 108 21.46 4.48 -5.50
C GLU A 108 20.62 3.45 -6.28
N VAL A 109 21.19 2.83 -7.32
CA VAL A 109 20.51 1.77 -8.09
C VAL A 109 20.14 0.58 -7.20
N LYS A 110 21.02 0.22 -6.26
CA LYS A 110 20.75 -0.86 -5.31
C LYS A 110 19.60 -0.51 -4.37
N ASP A 111 19.56 0.70 -3.87
CA ASP A 111 18.50 1.19 -2.98
C ASP A 111 17.17 1.27 -3.75
N ASP A 112 17.17 1.79 -4.98
CA ASP A 112 16.01 1.82 -5.88
C ASP A 112 15.44 0.43 -6.18
N ILE A 113 16.30 -0.56 -6.40
CA ILE A 113 15.87 -1.95 -6.60
C ILE A 113 15.26 -2.49 -5.31
N GLY A 114 15.90 -2.25 -4.16
CA GLY A 114 15.40 -2.66 -2.85
C GLY A 114 14.02 -2.08 -2.53
N ASP A 115 13.82 -0.79 -2.80
CA ASP A 115 12.55 -0.10 -2.59
C ASP A 115 11.44 -0.66 -3.50
N LYS A 116 11.75 -0.93 -4.77
CA LYS A 116 10.81 -1.55 -5.72
C LYS A 116 10.42 -2.97 -5.30
N GLU A 117 11.38 -3.77 -4.83
CA GLU A 117 11.10 -5.12 -4.31
C GLU A 117 10.20 -5.08 -3.08
N LEU A 118 10.45 -4.13 -2.17
CA LEU A 118 9.64 -3.94 -0.97
C LEU A 118 8.21 -3.46 -1.30
N GLU A 119 8.07 -2.54 -2.25
CA GLU A 119 6.77 -2.08 -2.74
C GLU A 119 5.98 -3.22 -3.41
N TYR A 120 6.65 -4.06 -4.20
CA TYR A 120 6.06 -5.24 -4.82
C TYR A 120 5.57 -6.24 -3.75
N ALA A 121 6.41 -6.57 -2.78
CA ALA A 121 6.05 -7.46 -1.68
C ALA A 121 4.86 -6.94 -0.87
N ARG A 122 4.81 -5.62 -0.62
CA ARG A 122 3.69 -4.97 0.06
C ARG A 122 2.41 -5.05 -0.75
N SER A 123 2.49 -4.80 -2.05
CA SER A 123 1.33 -4.86 -2.97
C SER A 123 0.77 -6.28 -3.04
N GLU A 124 1.64 -7.29 -3.09
CA GLU A 124 1.24 -8.69 -3.12
C GLU A 124 0.59 -9.13 -1.78
N ALA A 125 1.13 -8.69 -0.64
CA ALA A 125 0.53 -8.96 0.66
C ALA A 125 -0.87 -8.34 0.79
N VAL A 126 -1.08 -7.14 0.26
CA VAL A 126 -2.41 -6.49 0.22
C VAL A 126 -3.37 -7.28 -0.65
N ARG A 127 -2.92 -7.74 -1.82
CA ARG A 127 -3.73 -8.57 -2.73
C ARG A 127 -4.18 -9.87 -2.06
N MET A 128 -3.27 -10.58 -1.39
CA MET A 128 -3.60 -11.81 -0.66
C MET A 128 -4.57 -11.56 0.50
N ALA A 129 -4.39 -10.46 1.24
CA ALA A 129 -5.30 -10.11 2.32
C ALA A 129 -6.71 -9.78 1.81
N GLU A 130 -6.82 -9.10 0.67
CA GLU A 130 -8.12 -8.80 0.05
C GLU A 130 -8.82 -10.05 -0.45
N GLU A 131 -8.08 -10.98 -1.07
CA GLU A 131 -8.59 -12.29 -1.50
C GLU A 131 -9.11 -13.09 -0.31
N ALA A 132 -8.36 -13.16 0.79
CA ALA A 132 -8.78 -13.84 2.01
C ALA A 132 -10.06 -13.24 2.62
N ARG A 133 -10.21 -11.90 2.64
CA ARG A 133 -11.45 -11.26 3.09
C ARG A 133 -12.64 -11.62 2.20
N LYS A 134 -12.42 -11.64 0.88
CA LYS A 134 -13.48 -11.98 -0.08
C LYS A 134 -13.98 -13.41 0.12
N ASP A 135 -13.07 -14.35 0.37
CA ASP A 135 -13.42 -15.75 0.67
C ASP A 135 -14.20 -15.87 1.98
N GLU A 136 -13.82 -15.10 3.01
CA GLU A 136 -14.57 -15.05 4.27
C GLU A 136 -15.97 -14.45 4.10
N ASP A 137 -16.09 -13.35 3.36
CA ASP A 137 -17.38 -12.73 3.04
C ASP A 137 -18.28 -13.69 2.27
N GLU A 138 -17.73 -14.44 1.31
CA GLU A 138 -18.49 -15.46 0.58
C GLU A 138 -18.98 -16.58 1.50
N ARG A 139 -18.13 -17.05 2.43
CA ARG A 139 -18.52 -18.04 3.45
C ARG A 139 -19.67 -17.52 4.32
N ILE A 140 -19.59 -16.27 4.79
CA ILE A 140 -20.64 -15.63 5.60
C ILE A 140 -21.96 -15.56 4.81
N VAL A 141 -21.90 -15.17 3.53
CA VAL A 141 -23.09 -15.11 2.68
C VAL A 141 -23.72 -16.50 2.49
N GLN A 142 -22.90 -17.54 2.31
CA GLN A 142 -23.40 -18.92 2.21
C GLN A 142 -24.07 -19.39 3.50
N GLU A 143 -23.47 -19.10 4.65
CA GLU A 143 -24.03 -19.44 5.96
C GLU A 143 -25.34 -18.68 6.24
N ALA A 144 -25.39 -17.38 5.94
CA ALA A 144 -26.62 -16.60 6.06
C ALA A 144 -27.76 -17.17 5.19
N LYS A 145 -27.44 -17.63 3.96
CA LYS A 145 -28.42 -18.32 3.11
C LYS A 145 -28.86 -19.66 3.71
N ARG A 146 -27.96 -20.42 4.36
CA ARG A 146 -28.31 -21.66 5.06
C ARG A 146 -29.29 -21.38 6.21
N LEU A 147 -28.94 -20.45 7.09
CA LEU A 147 -29.77 -20.05 8.24
C LEU A 147 -31.15 -19.55 7.80
N ARG A 148 -31.23 -18.80 6.69
CA ARG A 148 -32.53 -18.35 6.14
C ARG A 148 -33.43 -19.51 5.72
N ARG A 149 -32.87 -20.58 5.14
CA ARG A 149 -33.64 -21.77 4.78
C ARG A 149 -34.08 -22.55 6.01
N GLU A 150 -33.18 -22.72 6.99
CA GLU A 150 -33.49 -23.37 8.27
C GLU A 150 -34.60 -22.63 9.03
N SER A 151 -34.53 -21.29 9.09
CA SER A 151 -35.57 -20.47 9.71
C SER A 151 -36.93 -20.59 9.01
N ALA A 152 -36.95 -20.66 7.67
CA ALA A 152 -38.18 -20.87 6.93
C ALA A 152 -38.79 -22.25 7.21
N GLU A 153 -37.95 -23.28 7.37
CA GLU A 153 -38.39 -24.63 7.71
C GLU A 153 -38.96 -24.70 9.13
N ILE A 154 -38.30 -24.05 10.10
CA ILE A 154 -38.81 -23.93 11.47
C ILE A 154 -40.18 -23.26 11.47
N ALA A 155 -40.34 -22.14 10.76
CA ALA A 155 -41.62 -21.44 10.67
C ALA A 155 -42.73 -22.31 10.06
N ARG A 156 -42.40 -23.18 9.10
CA ARG A 156 -43.33 -24.15 8.51
C ARG A 156 -43.78 -25.20 9.53
N LEU A 157 -42.84 -25.78 10.27
CA LEU A 157 -43.12 -26.79 11.30
C LEU A 157 -43.91 -26.21 12.48
N GLU A 158 -43.64 -24.96 12.86
CA GLU A 158 -44.41 -24.26 13.88
C GLU A 158 -45.87 -24.01 13.45
N ALA A 159 -46.10 -23.64 12.19
CA ALA A 159 -47.44 -23.48 11.65
C ALA A 159 -48.22 -24.81 11.63
N GLU A 160 -47.58 -25.90 11.22
CA GLU A 160 -48.17 -27.25 11.24
C GLU A 160 -48.53 -27.68 12.68
N ARG A 161 -47.65 -27.41 13.65
CA ARG A 161 -47.93 -27.69 15.06
C ARG A 161 -49.13 -26.90 15.59
N ALA A 162 -49.24 -25.61 15.23
CA ALA A 162 -50.36 -24.78 15.64
C ALA A 162 -51.71 -25.26 15.05
N GLU A 163 -51.70 -25.76 13.81
CA GLU A 163 -52.88 -26.38 13.19
C GLU A 163 -53.29 -27.68 13.91
N ALA A 164 -52.31 -28.53 14.23
CA ALA A 164 -52.56 -29.77 14.98
C ALA A 164 -53.14 -29.50 16.38
N GLU A 165 -52.62 -28.50 17.10
CA GLU A 165 -53.14 -28.08 18.40
C GLU A 165 -54.58 -27.57 18.30
N LYS A 166 -54.90 -26.80 17.26
CA LYS A 166 -56.27 -26.32 17.01
C LYS A 166 -57.24 -27.48 16.78
N LEU A 167 -56.84 -28.48 15.99
CA LEU A 167 -57.65 -29.68 15.76
C LEU A 167 -57.86 -30.49 17.05
N GLU A 168 -56.84 -30.59 17.90
CA GLU A 168 -56.96 -31.25 19.20
C GLU A 168 -57.94 -30.52 20.13
N GLN A 169 -57.87 -29.19 20.20
CA GLN A 169 -58.83 -28.37 20.96
C GLN A 169 -60.26 -28.51 20.42
N GLU A 170 -60.44 -28.51 19.10
CA GLU A 170 -61.74 -28.72 18.45
C GLU A 170 -62.31 -30.11 18.75
N MET A 171 -61.47 -31.14 18.70
CA MET A 171 -61.85 -32.51 19.05
C MET A 171 -62.25 -32.63 20.53
N SER A 172 -61.50 -32.00 21.45
CA SER A 172 -61.84 -31.96 22.88
C SER A 172 -63.21 -31.30 23.11
N LEU A 173 -63.50 -30.18 22.43
CA LEU A 173 -64.80 -29.50 22.51
C LEU A 173 -65.95 -30.38 22.01
N MET A 174 -65.74 -31.16 20.96
CA MET A 174 -66.76 -32.10 20.48
C MET A 174 -67.03 -33.21 21.48
N VAL A 175 -66.01 -33.75 22.15
CA VAL A 175 -66.16 -34.76 23.21
C VAL A 175 -66.96 -34.19 24.39
N ASP A 176 -66.62 -32.98 24.84
CA ASP A 176 -67.35 -32.31 25.94
C ASP A 176 -68.82 -32.04 25.56
N MET A 177 -69.10 -31.67 24.30
CA MET A 177 -70.45 -31.45 23.81
C MET A 177 -71.25 -32.76 23.71
N GLU A 178 -70.61 -33.86 23.34
CA GLU A 178 -71.21 -35.20 23.30
C GLU A 178 -71.57 -35.68 24.72
N GLU A 179 -70.68 -35.44 25.70
CA GLU A 179 -70.96 -35.70 27.12
C GLU A 179 -72.13 -34.84 27.64
N LEU A 180 -72.19 -33.56 27.26
CA LEU A 180 -73.30 -32.68 27.61
C LEU A 180 -74.63 -33.15 27.02
N ILE A 181 -74.67 -33.55 25.74
CA ILE A 181 -75.88 -34.05 25.07
C ILE A 181 -76.37 -35.35 25.72
N MET A 182 -75.46 -36.25 26.11
CA MET A 182 -75.81 -37.47 26.83
C MET A 182 -76.34 -37.20 28.24
N SER A 183 -75.79 -36.20 28.96
CA SER A 183 -76.26 -35.82 30.29
C SER A 183 -77.64 -35.14 30.31
N TYR A 184 -78.10 -34.58 29.18
CA TYR A 184 -79.39 -33.89 29.07
C TYR A 184 -80.59 -34.81 28.79
N ALA A 185 -80.37 -36.11 28.54
CA ALA A 185 -81.45 -37.08 28.33
C ALA A 185 -82.18 -37.46 29.64
N GLU A 186 -81.66 -37.07 30.80
CA GLU A 186 -82.33 -37.17 32.09
C GLU A 186 -82.40 -35.77 32.72
N PHE A 187 -83.48 -35.02 32.50
CA PHE A 187 -84.21 -34.21 33.49
C PHE A 187 -85.15 -33.21 32.79
N PRO A 188 -86.34 -32.94 33.38
CA PRO A 188 -87.45 -32.28 32.71
C PRO A 188 -87.32 -30.75 32.72
N SER A 189 -87.80 -30.18 31.63
CA SER A 189 -88.30 -28.81 31.40
C SER A 189 -88.45 -27.91 32.64
N SER A 190 -87.74 -26.77 32.71
CA SER A 190 -88.19 -25.65 33.55
C SER A 190 -87.80 -24.24 33.07
N SER A 191 -88.87 -23.50 32.78
CA SER A 191 -89.17 -22.07 32.99
C SER A 191 -88.28 -20.92 32.51
N SER A 192 -88.87 -20.17 31.58
CA SER A 192 -88.76 -18.74 31.26
C SER A 192 -88.65 -17.80 32.48
N GLY A 193 -87.62 -16.95 32.49
CA GLY A 193 -87.47 -15.80 33.37
C GLY A 193 -86.63 -14.70 32.72
N LYS A 194 -87.26 -13.56 32.40
CA LYS A 194 -86.59 -12.36 31.87
C LYS A 194 -85.81 -11.67 33.00
N GLY A 195 -84.49 -11.84 33.05
CA GLY A 195 -83.58 -11.13 33.94
C GLY A 195 -82.47 -10.45 33.16
N LYS A 196 -82.19 -9.17 33.46
CA LYS A 196 -80.97 -8.49 33.00
C LYS A 196 -79.78 -9.25 33.59
N ALA A 197 -78.99 -9.90 32.73
CA ALA A 197 -77.82 -10.63 33.17
C ALA A 197 -76.76 -9.64 33.71
N PRO A 198 -76.22 -9.83 34.92
CA PRO A 198 -75.03 -9.14 35.35
C PRO A 198 -73.87 -9.51 34.42
N MET A 199 -73.17 -8.50 33.90
CA MET A 199 -71.98 -8.69 33.08
C MET A 199 -70.92 -9.40 33.95
N ASP A 200 -70.34 -10.48 33.42
CA ASP A 200 -69.29 -11.24 34.10
C ASP A 200 -68.05 -10.33 34.27
N PRO A 201 -67.52 -10.15 35.50
CA PRO A 201 -66.31 -9.37 35.75
C PRO A 201 -65.13 -9.77 34.85
N PHE A 202 -65.06 -11.05 34.46
CA PHE A 202 -64.02 -11.54 33.55
C PHE A 202 -64.12 -10.97 32.13
N MET A 203 -65.34 -10.72 31.65
CA MET A 203 -65.57 -10.08 30.35
C MET A 203 -65.22 -8.59 30.40
N GLU A 204 -65.38 -7.96 31.56
CA GLU A 204 -65.06 -6.55 31.79
C GLU A 204 -63.54 -6.30 31.73
N ASP A 205 -62.74 -7.20 32.33
CA ASP A 205 -61.28 -7.16 32.24
C ASP A 205 -60.77 -7.37 30.81
N LYS A 206 -61.37 -8.31 30.07
CA LYS A 206 -61.03 -8.53 28.66
C LYS A 206 -61.33 -7.31 27.79
N LEU A 207 -62.46 -6.66 28.03
CA LEU A 207 -62.88 -5.47 27.28
C LEU A 207 -61.93 -4.30 27.57
N LYS A 208 -61.52 -4.13 28.83
CA LYS A 208 -60.54 -3.14 29.24
C LYS A 208 -59.16 -3.40 28.64
N SER A 209 -58.71 -4.66 28.65
CA SER A 209 -57.43 -5.05 28.04
C SER A 209 -57.41 -4.83 26.52
N LEU A 210 -58.56 -4.99 25.85
CA LEU A 210 -58.71 -4.69 24.42
C LEU A 210 -58.66 -3.18 24.14
N GLU A 211 -59.28 -2.37 25.00
CA GLU A 211 -59.26 -0.91 24.88
C GLU A 211 -57.85 -0.35 25.04
N ASP A 212 -57.07 -0.84 26.02
CA ASP A 212 -55.66 -0.46 26.22
C ASP A 212 -54.77 -0.86 25.02
N ALA A 213 -55.01 -2.04 24.43
CA ALA A 213 -54.28 -2.49 23.25
C ALA A 213 -54.55 -1.60 22.03
N ILE A 214 -55.81 -1.21 21.80
CA ILE A 214 -56.18 -0.27 20.73
C ILE A 214 -55.56 1.11 20.97
N GLY A 215 -55.53 1.57 22.22
CA GLY A 215 -54.88 2.84 22.58
C GLY A 215 -53.37 2.85 22.25
N THR A 216 -52.69 1.76 22.57
CA THR A 216 -51.24 1.60 22.30
C THR A 216 -50.96 1.60 20.80
N GLN A 217 -51.73 0.84 20.02
CA GLN A 217 -51.57 0.78 18.56
C GLN A 217 -51.77 2.16 17.89
N ARG A 218 -52.74 2.95 18.36
CA ARG A 218 -52.96 4.31 17.84
C ARG A 218 -51.79 5.26 18.15
N SER A 219 -51.18 5.13 19.33
CA SER A 219 -50.03 5.96 19.71
C SER A 219 -48.81 5.65 18.85
N ASP A 220 -48.54 4.37 18.58
CA ASP A 220 -47.42 3.96 17.72
C ASP A 220 -47.59 4.46 16.28
N HIS A 221 -48.81 4.41 15.73
CA HIS A 221 -49.10 4.96 14.41
C HIS A 221 -48.84 6.47 14.33
N GLN A 222 -49.22 7.25 15.34
CA GLN A 222 -48.93 8.69 15.39
C GLN A 222 -47.41 8.98 15.45
N GLN A 223 -46.65 8.17 16.18
CA GLN A 223 -45.18 8.34 16.22
C GLN A 223 -44.50 8.01 14.90
N LEU A 224 -45.04 7.05 14.15
CA LEU A 224 -44.54 6.70 12.82
C LEU A 224 -44.85 7.80 11.79
N GLU A 225 -46.06 8.37 11.80
CA GLU A 225 -46.41 9.51 10.93
C GLU A 225 -45.48 10.72 11.18
N GLY A 226 -45.23 11.09 12.43
CA GLY A 226 -44.34 12.21 12.75
C GLY A 226 -42.86 11.99 12.36
N LYS A 227 -42.42 10.75 12.19
CA LYS A 227 -41.06 10.44 11.70
C LYS A 227 -40.96 10.50 10.18
N VAL A 228 -42.06 10.25 9.46
CA VAL A 228 -42.10 10.32 7.99
C VAL A 228 -42.06 11.77 7.50
N ASP A 229 -42.67 12.71 8.24
CA ASP A 229 -42.64 14.15 7.88
C ASP A 229 -41.28 14.85 8.13
N ASN A 230 -40.32 14.17 8.77
CA ASN A 230 -38.99 14.69 9.07
C ASN A 230 -37.88 14.14 8.15
N LEU A 231 -38.24 13.47 7.06
CA LEU A 231 -37.35 12.99 5.99
C LEU A 231 -37.49 13.86 4.73
#